data_AF-A0A1J3FJK9-F1
#
_entry.id   AF-A0A1J3FJK9-F1
#
_cell.length_a   1.000
_cell.length_b   1.000
_cell.length_c   1.000
_cell.angle_alpha   90.00
_cell.angle_beta   90.00
_cell.angle_gamma   90.00
#
_symmetry.space_group_name_H-M   'P 1'
#
loop_
_entity.id
_entity.type
_entity.pdbx_description
1 polymer ?
#
loop_
_entity_poly.entity_id
_entity_poly.type
_entity_poly.pdbx_seq_one_letter_code
_entity_poly.pdbx_strand_id
1 'polypeptide(L)'
;MDIALFSPSSLFAADDDSSDGETTEASQSFVERNHKFPGIEVHIREFGFHQLNANLLWPGTFAFADWLVQHPHLVQSRRCLEIGSGTGALAIFLKKEFNLDITTSDYDDQEIEDNIAHNCNANNIVPSLPHIKRKLPHHHYSHLGIV
;
A
#
# COMPACT_ATOMS: atom_id res chain seq x y z
N MET A 1 -7.12 12.01 -22.08
CA MET A 1 -7.18 11.95 -20.61
C MET A 1 -8.57 11.44 -20.28
N ASP A 2 -8.69 10.16 -19.97
CA ASP A 2 -9.97 9.56 -19.57
C ASP A 2 -10.12 9.71 -18.06
N ILE A 3 -11.12 10.48 -17.64
CA ILE A 3 -11.48 10.64 -16.24
C ILE A 3 -12.30 9.41 -15.84
N ALA A 4 -11.80 8.66 -14.86
CA ALA A 4 -12.58 7.62 -14.22
C ALA A 4 -13.77 8.28 -13.49
N LEU A 5 -14.97 8.13 -14.06
CA LEU A 5 -16.21 8.53 -13.43
C LEU A 5 -16.51 7.56 -12.29
N PHE A 6 -16.16 7.98 -11.09
CA PHE A 6 -16.51 7.27 -9.86
C PHE A 6 -17.98 7.55 -9.52
N SER A 7 -18.81 6.51 -9.48
CA SER A 7 -20.17 6.60 -8.96
C SER A 7 -20.15 6.29 -7.46
N PRO A 8 -20.57 7.22 -6.58
CA PRO A 8 -20.69 6.98 -5.14
C PRO A 8 -21.69 5.87 -4.79
N SER A 9 -22.54 5.47 -5.75
CA SER A 9 -23.63 4.50 -5.54
C SER A 9 -23.13 3.07 -5.29
N SER A 10 -21.86 2.77 -5.61
CA SER A 10 -21.22 1.49 -5.24
C SER A 10 -20.59 1.51 -3.83
N LEU A 11 -20.54 2.67 -3.16
CA LEU A 11 -19.96 2.81 -1.82
C LEU A 11 -20.94 2.45 -0.70
N PHE A 12 -22.23 2.48 -0.98
CA PHE A 12 -23.29 2.12 -0.04
C PHE A 12 -24.21 1.10 -0.71
N ALA A 13 -23.92 -0.20 -0.51
CA ALA A 13 -24.92 -1.22 -0.79
C ALA A 13 -26.11 -0.94 0.16
N ALA A 14 -27.30 -0.71 -0.42
CA ALA A 14 -28.51 -0.63 0.37
C ALA A 14 -28.76 -2.02 0.95
N ASP A 15 -28.75 -2.12 2.29
CA ASP A 15 -29.13 -3.33 3.02
C ASP A 15 -30.55 -3.73 2.59
N ASP A 16 -30.64 -4.77 1.75
CA ASP A 16 -31.89 -5.50 1.53
C ASP A 16 -31.85 -6.72 2.45
N ASP A 17 -32.74 -6.66 3.43
CA ASP A 17 -32.83 -7.52 4.59
C ASP A 17 -33.29 -8.93 4.15
N SER A 18 -32.36 -9.88 4.05
CA SER A 18 -32.68 -11.30 3.94
C SER A 18 -31.62 -12.16 4.60
N SER A 19 -32.00 -12.62 5.79
CA SER A 19 -31.37 -13.66 6.60
C SER A 19 -31.02 -14.90 5.76
N ASP A 20 -29.74 -15.12 5.54
CA ASP A 20 -29.16 -16.47 5.58
C ASP A 20 -27.69 -16.38 6.01
N GLY A 21 -27.33 -17.20 6.99
CA GLY A 21 -26.02 -17.23 7.59
C GLY A 21 -24.97 -17.79 6.64
N GLU A 22 -24.28 -16.90 5.93
CA GLU A 22 -22.98 -17.19 5.34
C GLU A 22 -21.93 -16.34 6.06
N THR A 23 -20.99 -17.02 6.72
CA THR A 23 -19.66 -16.47 6.96
C THR A 23 -19.00 -16.25 5.60
N THR A 24 -19.35 -15.15 4.94
CA THR A 24 -18.62 -14.69 3.76
C THR A 24 -17.30 -14.13 4.26
N GLU A 25 -16.29 -14.98 4.37
CA GLU A 25 -14.91 -14.53 4.16
C GLU A 25 -14.94 -13.83 2.79
N ALA A 26 -14.93 -12.49 2.80
CA ALA A 26 -14.85 -11.71 1.59
C ALA A 26 -13.57 -12.16 0.89
N SER A 27 -13.71 -12.99 -0.13
CA SER A 27 -12.58 -13.54 -0.88
C SER A 27 -11.81 -12.35 -1.43
N GLN A 28 -10.65 -12.10 -0.85
CA GLN A 28 -9.87 -10.91 -1.14
C GLN A 28 -9.44 -10.99 -2.60
N SER A 29 -10.05 -10.17 -3.44
CA SER A 29 -9.69 -10.13 -4.85
C SER A 29 -8.40 -9.35 -5.02
N PHE A 30 -7.47 -9.88 -5.80
CA PHE A 30 -6.23 -9.19 -6.17
C PHE A 30 -6.26 -8.87 -7.66
N VAL A 31 -5.61 -7.76 -8.03
CA VAL A 31 -5.42 -7.38 -9.43
C VAL A 31 -3.94 -7.11 -9.66
N GLU A 32 -3.33 -7.86 -10.56
CA GLU A 32 -1.95 -7.63 -10.98
C GLU A 32 -1.90 -6.57 -12.08
N ARG A 33 -0.99 -5.60 -11.93
CA ARG A 33 -0.81 -4.49 -12.87
C ARG A 33 0.66 -4.15 -13.04
N ASN A 34 1.02 -3.79 -14.27
CA ASN A 34 2.32 -3.20 -14.56
C ASN A 34 2.22 -1.69 -14.53
N HIS A 35 3.10 -1.06 -13.74
CA HIS A 35 3.14 0.39 -13.58
C HIS A 35 4.45 0.95 -14.10
N LYS A 36 4.34 1.98 -14.93
CA LYS A 36 5.50 2.67 -15.49
C LYS A 36 5.97 3.73 -14.50
N PHE A 37 7.11 3.47 -13.89
CA PHE A 37 7.89 4.47 -13.16
C PHE A 37 8.91 5.11 -14.13
N PRO A 38 9.59 6.18 -13.73
CA PRO A 38 10.66 6.75 -14.55
C PRO A 38 11.73 5.69 -14.85
N GLY A 39 11.99 5.43 -16.13
CA GLY A 39 13.05 4.52 -16.57
C GLY A 39 12.75 3.02 -16.41
N ILE A 40 11.82 2.61 -15.56
CA ILE A 40 11.53 1.20 -15.28
C ILE A 40 10.03 0.89 -15.17
N GLU A 41 9.70 -0.38 -15.36
CA GLU A 41 8.37 -0.91 -15.07
C GLU A 41 8.42 -1.74 -13.78
N VAL A 42 7.37 -1.60 -12.96
CA VAL A 42 7.20 -2.30 -11.69
C VAL A 42 5.90 -3.09 -11.74
N HIS A 43 5.97 -4.39 -11.48
CA HIS A 43 4.81 -5.28 -11.45
C HIS A 43 4.22 -5.32 -10.03
N ILE A 44 2.95 -4.95 -9.86
CA ILE A 44 2.32 -4.80 -8.55
C ILE A 44 1.01 -5.58 -8.49
N ARG A 45 0.86 -6.36 -7.44
CA ARG A 45 -0.41 -6.90 -6.96
C ARG A 45 -1.10 -5.86 -6.09
N GLU A 46 -2.23 -5.37 -6.57
CA GLU A 46 -3.15 -4.46 -5.88
C GLU A 46 -4.27 -5.26 -5.21
N PHE A 47 -4.78 -4.77 -4.08
CA PHE A 47 -6.01 -5.31 -3.53
C PHE A 47 -7.19 -4.76 -4.33
N GLY A 48 -8.21 -5.57 -4.61
CA GLY A 48 -9.48 -5.07 -5.15
C GLY A 48 -10.18 -4.17 -4.14
N PHE A 49 -10.12 -4.55 -2.86
CA PHE A 49 -10.58 -3.76 -1.72
C PHE A 49 -9.73 -4.07 -0.49
N HIS A 50 -9.44 -3.05 0.32
CA HIS A 50 -8.77 -3.19 1.61
C HIS A 50 -9.33 -2.13 2.56
N GLN A 51 -9.74 -2.52 3.78
CA GLN A 51 -10.44 -1.61 4.71
C GLN A 51 -9.60 -0.39 5.11
N LEU A 52 -8.27 -0.55 5.11
CA LEU A 52 -7.30 0.51 5.43
C LEU A 52 -6.86 1.36 4.21
N ASN A 53 -7.52 1.23 3.06
CA ASN A 53 -7.18 1.93 1.81
C ASN A 53 -5.75 1.65 1.29
N ALA A 54 -5.20 0.48 1.62
CA ALA A 54 -3.92 -0.01 1.11
C ALA A 54 -4.02 -0.61 -0.31
N ASN A 55 -5.20 -0.49 -0.94
CA ASN A 55 -5.59 -1.22 -2.13
C ASN A 55 -5.05 -0.65 -3.44
N LEU A 56 -4.87 0.67 -3.55
CA LEU A 56 -4.52 1.34 -4.79
C LEU A 56 -3.10 1.93 -4.75
N LEU A 57 -2.45 1.92 -5.91
CA LEU A 57 -1.28 2.76 -6.14
C LEU A 57 -1.74 4.19 -6.44
N TRP A 58 -1.47 5.10 -5.51
CA TRP A 58 -1.96 6.48 -5.57
C TRP A 58 -1.19 7.31 -6.60
N PRO A 59 -1.83 8.22 -7.37
CA PRO A 59 -1.15 9.07 -8.34
C PRO A 59 0.02 9.88 -7.79
N GLY A 60 -0.03 10.24 -6.50
CA GLY A 60 1.04 10.94 -5.80
C GLY A 60 2.36 10.17 -5.78
N THR A 61 2.32 8.83 -5.82
CA THR A 61 3.52 7.98 -5.89
C THR A 61 4.32 8.25 -7.16
N PHE A 62 3.66 8.35 -8.31
CA PHE A 62 4.33 8.61 -9.59
C PHE A 62 4.90 10.03 -9.64
N ALA A 63 4.11 11.02 -9.23
CA ALA A 63 4.56 12.40 -9.17
C ALA A 63 5.79 12.55 -8.25
N PHE A 64 5.82 11.82 -7.13
CA PHE A 64 6.96 11.84 -6.22
C PHE A 64 8.19 11.11 -6.78
N ALA A 65 8.01 9.98 -7.48
CA ALA A 65 9.08 9.29 -8.17
C ALA A 65 9.71 10.16 -9.28
N ASP A 66 8.89 10.81 -10.11
CA ASP A 66 9.34 11.76 -11.14
C ASP A 66 10.17 12.90 -10.54
N TRP A 67 9.71 13.43 -9.40
CA TRP A 67 10.42 14.49 -8.70
C TRP A 67 11.74 13.99 -8.07
N LEU A 68 11.76 12.80 -7.47
CA LEU A 68 12.96 12.23 -6.85
C LEU A 68 14.07 11.94 -7.86
N VAL A 69 13.72 11.50 -9.07
CA VAL A 69 14.70 11.26 -10.16
C VAL A 69 15.40 12.55 -10.59
N GLN A 70 14.75 13.71 -10.43
CA GLN A 70 15.36 15.02 -10.65
C GLN A 70 16.20 15.48 -9.45
N HIS A 71 16.02 14.87 -8.27
CA HIS A 71 16.70 15.25 -7.02
C HIS A 71 17.33 14.05 -6.29
N PRO A 72 18.11 13.18 -6.96
CA PRO A 72 18.56 11.91 -6.38
C PRO A 72 19.50 12.11 -5.19
N HIS A 73 20.21 13.24 -5.14
CA HIS A 73 21.11 13.63 -4.04
C HIS A 73 20.41 13.72 -2.67
N LEU A 74 19.08 13.80 -2.62
CA LEU A 74 18.31 13.84 -1.37
C LEU A 74 18.21 12.47 -0.69
N VAL A 75 18.32 11.37 -1.46
CA VAL A 75 18.14 10.00 -0.97
C VAL A 75 19.40 9.13 -1.15
N GLN A 76 20.29 9.48 -2.09
CA GLN A 76 21.52 8.73 -2.32
C GLN A 76 22.37 8.57 -1.05
N SER A 77 22.86 7.35 -0.82
CA SER A 77 23.68 6.96 0.33
C SER A 77 23.02 7.20 1.69
N ARG A 78 21.68 7.25 1.76
CA ARG A 78 20.91 7.37 2.99
C ARG A 78 20.12 6.10 3.27
N ARG A 79 19.71 5.96 4.53
CA ARG A 79 18.72 4.98 4.96
C ARG A 79 17.37 5.69 5.05
N CYS A 80 16.38 5.17 4.34
CA CYS A 80 15.08 5.79 4.22
C CYS A 80 13.99 4.91 4.87
N LEU A 81 13.01 5.57 5.47
CA LEU A 81 11.77 4.95 5.93
C LEU A 81 10.64 5.52 5.09
N GLU A 82 9.90 4.65 4.42
CA GLU A 82 8.63 5.00 3.79
C GLU A 82 7.49 4.74 4.77
N ILE A 83 6.59 5.71 4.92
CA ILE A 83 5.43 5.62 5.80
C ILE A 83 4.18 5.68 4.92
N GLY A 84 3.28 4.72 5.10
CA GLY A 84 2.12 4.56 4.21
C GLY A 84 2.53 3.90 2.90
N SER A 85 3.29 2.80 2.99
CA SER A 85 3.84 2.09 1.85
C SER A 85 2.76 1.44 0.97
N GLY A 86 1.59 1.08 1.51
CA GLY A 86 0.51 0.42 0.79
C GLY A 86 1.00 -0.83 0.07
N THR A 87 1.07 -0.77 -1.27
CA THR A 87 1.57 -1.88 -2.10
C THR A 87 3.09 -2.05 -2.10
N GLY A 88 3.84 -1.06 -1.60
CA GLY A 88 5.31 -1.02 -1.60
C GLY A 88 5.93 -0.61 -2.94
N ALA A 89 5.12 -0.19 -3.92
CA ALA A 89 5.59 0.07 -5.28
C ALA A 89 6.68 1.14 -5.37
N LEU A 90 6.56 2.23 -4.60
CA LEU A 90 7.57 3.28 -4.57
C LEU A 90 8.87 2.76 -3.95
N ALA A 91 8.82 2.06 -2.81
CA ALA A 91 10.03 1.49 -2.22
C ALA A 91 10.73 0.48 -3.15
N ILE A 92 9.97 -0.35 -3.87
CA ILE A 92 10.50 -1.25 -4.90
C ILE A 92 11.18 -0.47 -6.03
N PHE A 93 10.53 0.59 -6.54
CA PHE A 93 11.11 1.48 -7.54
C PHE A 93 12.44 2.08 -7.04
N LEU A 94 12.44 2.68 -5.85
CA LEU A 94 13.63 3.32 -5.27
C LEU A 94 14.76 2.33 -5.00
N LYS A 95 14.41 1.09 -4.62
CA LYS A 95 15.38 0.02 -4.47
C LYS A 95 16.02 -0.37 -5.81
N LYS A 96 15.24 -0.46 -6.89
CA LYS A 96 15.76 -0.85 -8.22
C LYS A 96 16.56 0.28 -8.88
N GLU A 97 16.05 1.50 -8.83
CA GLU A 97 16.63 2.64 -9.55
C GLU A 97 17.85 3.22 -8.83
N PHE A 98 17.81 3.32 -7.50
CA PHE A 98 18.87 3.97 -6.73
C PHE A 98 19.68 3.02 -5.85
N ASN A 99 19.35 1.72 -5.83
CA ASN A 99 19.85 0.76 -4.83
C ASN A 99 19.70 1.28 -3.39
N LEU A 100 18.60 1.99 -3.12
CA LEU A 100 18.38 2.64 -1.84
C LEU A 100 18.29 1.63 -0.69
N ASP A 101 18.82 1.98 0.48
CA ASP A 101 18.57 1.26 1.72
C ASP A 101 17.26 1.79 2.30
N ILE A 102 16.16 1.06 2.04
CA ILE A 102 14.80 1.50 2.37
C ILE A 102 14.06 0.45 3.17
N THR A 103 13.39 0.93 4.23
CA THR A 103 12.45 0.17 5.06
C THR A 103 11.05 0.70 4.81
N THR A 104 10.08 -0.19 4.68
CA THR A 104 8.66 0.15 4.53
C THR A 104 7.94 0.15 5.88
N SER A 105 6.86 0.91 6.00
CA SER A 105 6.01 0.89 7.18
C SER A 105 4.58 1.27 6.83
N ASP A 106 3.64 0.52 7.37
CA ASP A 106 2.22 0.75 7.24
C ASP A 106 1.48 0.36 8.54
N TYR A 107 0.16 0.29 8.49
CA TYR A 107 -0.66 -0.25 9.56
C TYR A 107 -0.18 -1.64 10.02
N ASP A 108 -0.47 -2.00 11.27
CA ASP A 108 -0.22 -3.35 11.81
C ASP A 108 -1.21 -4.35 11.20
N ASP A 109 -0.99 -4.66 9.93
CA ASP A 109 -1.83 -5.50 9.09
C ASP A 109 -0.94 -6.51 8.35
N GLN A 110 -1.23 -7.80 8.53
CA GLN A 110 -0.43 -8.88 7.94
C GLN A 110 -0.58 -8.94 6.42
N GLU A 111 -1.76 -8.62 5.89
CA GLU A 111 -2.04 -8.69 4.46
C GLU A 111 -1.22 -7.65 3.71
N ILE A 112 -1.05 -6.45 4.29
CA ILE A 112 -0.18 -5.41 3.74
C ILE A 112 1.28 -5.88 3.70
N GLU A 113 1.80 -6.42 4.81
CA GLU A 113 3.18 -6.94 4.87
C GLU A 113 3.41 -8.05 3.84
N ASP A 114 2.50 -9.02 3.78
CA ASP A 114 2.56 -10.14 2.84
C ASP A 114 2.47 -9.65 1.39
N ASN A 115 1.67 -8.62 1.13
CA ASN A 115 1.55 -8.02 -0.19
C ASN A 115 2.82 -7.27 -0.63
N ILE A 116 3.46 -6.53 0.29
CA ILE A 116 4.75 -5.89 0.02
C ILE A 116 5.81 -6.96 -0.26
N ALA A 117 5.85 -8.05 0.51
CA ALA A 117 6.78 -9.15 0.30
C ALA A 117 6.55 -9.84 -1.05
N HIS A 118 5.30 -10.10 -1.41
CA HIS A 118 4.91 -10.64 -2.71
C HIS A 118 5.37 -9.72 -3.86
N ASN A 119 5.10 -8.41 -3.77
CA ASN A 119 5.49 -7.43 -4.78
C ASN A 119 7.02 -7.31 -4.90
N CYS A 120 7.77 -7.41 -3.80
CA CYS A 120 9.23 -7.47 -3.84
C CYS A 120 9.71 -8.68 -4.66
N ASN A 121 9.16 -9.86 -4.37
CA ASN A 121 9.53 -11.10 -5.06
C ASN A 121 9.18 -11.03 -6.56
N ALA A 122 8.00 -10.52 -6.91
CA ALA A 122 7.58 -10.32 -8.30
C ALA A 122 8.49 -9.35 -9.09
N ASN A 123 9.22 -8.48 -8.38
CA ASN A 123 10.19 -7.55 -8.97
C ASN A 123 11.66 -7.98 -8.79
N ASN A 124 11.89 -9.24 -8.42
CA ASN A 124 13.23 -9.83 -8.21
C ASN A 124 14.04 -9.18 -7.07
N ILE A 125 13.39 -8.66 -6.05
CA ILE A 125 14.03 -8.14 -4.83
C ILE A 125 14.00 -9.25 -3.77
N VAL A 126 15.14 -9.91 -3.56
CA VAL A 126 15.32 -10.97 -2.58
C VAL A 126 16.58 -10.68 -1.73
N PRO A 127 16.50 -10.67 -0.39
CA PRO A 127 15.28 -10.80 0.42
C PRO A 127 14.31 -9.63 0.18
N SER A 128 13.03 -9.83 0.48
CA SER A 128 12.03 -8.75 0.42
C SER A 128 12.45 -7.57 1.31
N LEU A 129 11.98 -6.37 0.96
CA LEU A 129 12.29 -5.16 1.71
C LEU A 129 11.85 -5.30 3.18
N PRO A 130 12.65 -4.81 4.14
CA PRO A 130 12.23 -4.82 5.55
C PRO A 130 10.95 -4.00 5.74
N HIS A 131 10.05 -4.49 6.59
CA HIS A 131 8.78 -3.87 6.90
C HIS A 131 8.60 -3.68 8.41
N ILE A 132 8.11 -2.53 8.83
CA ILE A 132 7.81 -2.22 10.24
C ILE A 132 6.31 -2.01 10.39
N LYS A 133 5.67 -2.91 11.12
CA LYS A 133 4.27 -2.77 11.54
C LYS A 133 4.12 -1.74 12.64
N ARG A 134 3.17 -0.82 12.50
CA ARG A 134 2.89 0.17 13.56
C ARG A 134 1.65 -0.21 14.37
N LYS A 135 1.88 -0.74 15.57
CA LYS A 135 0.87 -0.77 16.64
C LYS A 135 0.62 0.65 17.12
N LEU A 136 -0.58 1.17 16.87
CA LEU A 136 -1.06 2.30 17.66
C LEU A 136 -1.23 1.79 19.10
N PRO A 137 -0.69 2.50 20.11
CA PRO A 137 -0.97 2.11 21.49
C PRO A 137 -2.48 2.11 21.67
N HIS A 138 -3.03 1.01 22.18
CA HIS A 138 -4.40 1.02 22.71
C HIS A 138 -4.43 2.10 23.78
N HIS A 139 -4.98 3.28 23.46
CA HIS A 139 -5.47 4.15 24.51
C HIS A 139 -6.54 3.35 25.24
N HIS A 140 -6.16 2.82 26.40
CA HIS A 140 -7.10 2.45 27.43
C HIS A 140 -7.89 3.72 27.74
N TYR A 141 -9.02 3.93 27.05
CA TYR A 141 -10.10 4.77 27.56
C TYR A 141 -10.78 4.01 28.71
N SER A 142 -10.00 3.71 29.75
CA SER A 142 -10.51 3.34 31.05
C SER A 142 -10.30 4.56 31.95
N HIS A 143 -11.41 5.11 32.43
CA HIS A 143 -11.52 6.20 33.42
C HIS A 143 -11.47 7.64 32.88
N LEU A 144 -12.61 8.10 32.37
CA LEU A 144 -13.21 9.33 32.85
C LEU A 144 -14.72 9.10 33.01
N GLY A 145 -15.06 8.41 34.10
CA GLY A 145 -16.34 8.66 34.76
C GLY A 145 -16.28 10.07 35.33
N ILE A 146 -16.86 11.02 34.62
CA ILE A 146 -17.24 12.30 35.20
C ILE A 146 -18.64 12.08 35.78
N VAL A 147 -18.67 12.19 37.11
CA VAL A 147 -19.79 12.32 38.07
C VAL A 147 -21.20 12.27 37.51
#